data_AF-A0A269WB85-F1
#
_entry.id   AF-A0A269WB85-F1
#
_cell.length_a   1.000
_cell.length_b   1.000
_cell.length_c   1.000
_cell.angle_alpha   90.00
_cell.angle_beta   90.00
_cell.angle_gamma   90.00
#
_symmetry.space_group_name_H-M   'P 1'
#
loop_
_entity.id
_entity.type
_entity.pdbx_description
1 polymer ?
#
loop_
_entity_poly.entity_id
_entity_poly.type
_entity_poly.pdbx_seq_one_letter_code
_entity_poly.pdbx_strand_id
1 'polypeptide(L)'
;MYPWIYIVLLGVAALLYAWLLPKRQDGSGAEQGIVKEVESTLETYMLEIQNENEQLVELVGQMKEDHKVKLLSQQEQIKELRASMIDMERRLSESEARLQTAEAAVSAAAANYRALEEEREAVEGPEVLAEETSPPPVPSIKQRYAELFDLYDQGKSIDSIAKSLGLQRGEVQVIIQLAKQEESA
;
A
#
# COMPACT_ATOMS: atom_id res chain seq x y z
N MET A 1 -40.24 -33.95 -101.59
CA MET A 1 -40.24 -33.82 -100.12
C MET A 1 -40.53 -32.37 -99.77
N TYR A 2 -41.54 -32.09 -98.92
CA TYR A 2 -42.11 -30.75 -98.76
C TYR A 2 -41.22 -29.84 -97.88
N PRO A 3 -40.55 -28.80 -98.44
CA PRO A 3 -39.61 -27.95 -97.73
C PRO A 3 -40.23 -27.12 -96.60
N TRP A 4 -41.55 -26.94 -96.62
CA TRP A 4 -42.32 -26.25 -95.57
C TRP A 4 -42.27 -26.95 -94.20
N ILE A 5 -42.15 -28.28 -94.17
CA ILE A 5 -42.11 -29.03 -92.90
C ILE A 5 -40.83 -28.68 -92.12
N TYR A 6 -39.71 -28.44 -92.79
CA TYR A 6 -38.45 -28.07 -92.13
C TYR A 6 -38.54 -26.69 -91.45
N ILE A 7 -39.28 -25.74 -92.03
CA ILE A 7 -39.47 -24.40 -91.46
C ILE A 7 -40.31 -24.49 -90.18
N VAL A 8 -41.39 -25.28 -90.19
CA VAL A 8 -42.24 -25.49 -89.01
C VAL A 8 -41.47 -26.24 -87.91
N LEU A 9 -40.70 -27.27 -88.27
CA LEU A 9 -39.91 -28.05 -87.32
C LEU A 9 -38.79 -27.22 -86.68
N LEU A 10 -38.15 -26.33 -87.43
CA LEU A 10 -37.12 -25.41 -86.92
C LEU A 10 -37.73 -24.34 -85.99
N GLY A 11 -38.94 -23.86 -86.30
CA GLY A 11 -39.67 -22.94 -85.42
C GLY A 11 -40.04 -23.57 -84.07
N VAL A 12 -40.51 -24.82 -84.08
CA VAL A 12 -40.81 -25.57 -82.85
C VAL A 12 -39.53 -25.83 -82.05
N ALA A 13 -38.43 -26.19 -82.71
CA ALA A 13 -37.14 -26.38 -82.05
C ALA A 13 -36.62 -25.09 -81.38
N ALA A 14 -36.79 -23.93 -82.03
CA ALA A 14 -36.40 -22.64 -81.46
C ALA A 14 -37.24 -22.26 -80.23
N LEU A 15 -38.54 -22.54 -80.26
CA LEU A 15 -39.44 -22.33 -79.11
C LEU A 15 -39.07 -23.24 -77.92
N LEU A 16 -38.78 -24.51 -78.18
CA LEU A 16 -38.30 -25.44 -77.15
C LEU A 16 -36.97 -24.99 -76.57
N TYR A 17 -36.05 -24.48 -77.40
CA TYR A 17 -34.76 -23.99 -76.95
C TYR A 17 -34.88 -22.70 -76.12
N ALA A 18 -35.78 -21.79 -76.51
CA ALA A 18 -36.10 -20.60 -75.74
C ALA A 18 -36.74 -20.92 -74.39
N TRP A 19 -37.54 -21.98 -74.32
CA TRP A 19 -38.16 -22.43 -73.07
C TRP A 19 -37.20 -23.19 -72.16
N LEU A 20 -36.22 -23.89 -72.74
CA LEU A 20 -35.20 -24.64 -72.01
C LEU A 20 -34.06 -23.75 -71.49
N LEU A 21 -33.95 -22.49 -71.90
CA LEU A 21 -32.98 -21.55 -71.33
C LEU A 21 -33.52 -21.00 -69.99
N PRO A 22 -33.01 -21.44 -68.83
CA PRO A 22 -33.36 -20.82 -67.57
C PRO A 22 -32.86 -19.37 -67.61
N LYS A 23 -33.79 -18.45 -67.35
CA LYS A 23 -33.61 -17.00 -67.27
C LYS A 23 -32.24 -16.68 -66.65
N ARG A 24 -31.25 -16.33 -67.48
CA ARG A 24 -29.98 -15.79 -66.99
C ARG A 24 -30.35 -14.48 -66.29
N GLN A 25 -30.23 -14.47 -64.97
CA GLN A 25 -30.33 -13.24 -64.19
C GLN A 25 -29.19 -12.35 -64.66
N ASP A 26 -29.56 -11.26 -65.32
CA ASP A 26 -28.67 -10.13 -65.55
C ASP A 26 -28.05 -9.73 -64.20
N GLY A 27 -26.73 -9.54 -64.16
CA GLY A 27 -25.93 -9.30 -62.94
C GLY A 27 -26.37 -8.13 -62.05
N SER A 28 -27.39 -7.35 -62.45
CA SER A 28 -28.00 -6.29 -61.65
C SER A 28 -28.72 -6.77 -60.38
N GLY A 29 -29.26 -8.01 -60.36
CA GLY A 29 -29.96 -8.54 -59.18
C GLY A 29 -29.02 -9.00 -58.07
N ALA A 30 -27.83 -9.49 -58.42
CA ALA A 30 -26.81 -9.91 -57.46
C ALA A 30 -26.13 -8.71 -56.78
N GLU A 31 -25.83 -7.64 -57.53
CA GLU A 31 -25.29 -6.40 -56.96
C GLU A 31 -26.29 -5.71 -56.01
N GLN A 32 -27.58 -5.69 -56.34
CA GLN A 32 -28.62 -5.16 -55.45
C GLN A 32 -28.76 -5.96 -54.15
N GLY A 33 -28.59 -7.28 -54.19
CA GLY A 33 -28.58 -8.13 -52.99
C GLY A 33 -27.42 -7.81 -52.05
N ILE A 34 -26.22 -7.64 -52.62
CA ILE A 34 -25.01 -7.32 -51.86
C ILE A 34 -25.09 -5.91 -51.24
N VAL A 35 -25.59 -4.92 -51.98
CA VAL A 35 -25.79 -3.55 -51.43
C VAL A 35 -26.78 -3.56 -50.27
N LYS A 36 -27.85 -4.35 -50.36
CA LYS A 36 -28.85 -4.48 -49.30
C LYS A 36 -28.32 -5.23 -48.06
N GLU A 37 -27.47 -6.24 -48.28
CA GLU A 37 -26.80 -6.96 -47.19
C GLU A 37 -25.78 -6.05 -46.46
N VAL A 38 -25.05 -5.22 -47.22
CA VAL A 38 -24.17 -4.18 -46.65
C VAL A 38 -24.96 -3.10 -45.90
N GLU A 39 -26.10 -2.66 -46.42
CA GLU A 39 -27.00 -1.72 -45.74
C GLU A 39 -27.54 -2.30 -44.42
N SER A 40 -27.98 -3.56 -44.43
CA SER A 40 -28.42 -4.27 -43.23
C SER A 40 -27.28 -4.44 -42.20
N THR A 41 -26.05 -4.67 -42.67
CA THR A 41 -24.88 -4.78 -41.81
C THR A 41 -24.49 -3.42 -41.23
N LEU A 42 -24.62 -2.34 -42.01
CA LEU A 42 -24.40 -0.97 -41.56
C LEU A 42 -25.41 -0.55 -40.49
N GLU A 43 -26.68 -0.90 -40.65
CA GLU A 43 -27.73 -0.65 -39.65
C GLU A 43 -27.42 -1.35 -38.32
N THR A 44 -26.94 -2.61 -38.41
CA THR A 44 -26.50 -3.38 -37.24
C THR A 44 -25.29 -2.72 -36.56
N TYR A 45 -24.26 -2.32 -37.32
CA TYR A 45 -23.10 -1.62 -36.76
C TYR A 45 -23.48 -0.27 -36.14
N MET A 46 -24.41 0.48 -36.74
CA MET A 46 -24.84 1.77 -36.19
C MET A 46 -25.53 1.59 -34.84
N LEU A 47 -26.35 0.55 -34.70
CA LEU A 47 -26.96 0.17 -33.42
C LEU A 47 -25.92 -0.25 -32.39
N GLU A 48 -24.91 -1.01 -32.81
CA GLU A 48 -23.81 -1.44 -31.93
C GLU A 48 -22.99 -0.24 -31.43
N ILE A 49 -22.60 0.69 -32.30
CA ILE A 49 -21.86 1.91 -31.92
C ILE A 49 -22.68 2.83 -31.01
N GLN A 50 -24.00 2.94 -31.21
CA GLN A 50 -24.84 3.68 -30.28
C GLN A 50 -24.83 3.05 -28.89
N ASN A 51 -25.00 1.72 -28.83
CA ASN A 51 -24.98 0.97 -27.58
C ASN A 51 -23.61 1.05 -26.87
N GLU A 52 -22.51 0.92 -27.60
CA GLU A 52 -21.16 1.08 -27.04
C GLU A 52 -20.93 2.48 -26.49
N ASN A 53 -21.35 3.53 -27.19
CA ASN A 53 -21.22 4.90 -26.67
C ASN A 53 -22.03 5.11 -25.39
N GLU A 54 -23.26 4.58 -25.33
CA GLU A 54 -24.09 4.66 -24.13
C GLU A 54 -23.43 3.94 -22.95
N GLN A 55 -22.91 2.73 -23.17
CA GLN A 55 -22.16 1.97 -22.16
C GLN A 55 -20.87 2.68 -21.72
N LEU A 56 -20.12 3.30 -22.64
CA LEU A 56 -18.92 4.06 -22.29
C LEU A 56 -19.26 5.27 -21.42
N VAL A 57 -20.34 5.99 -21.75
CA VAL A 57 -20.80 7.13 -20.95
C VAL A 57 -21.24 6.67 -19.56
N GLU A 58 -21.98 5.57 -19.47
CA GLU A 58 -22.40 4.99 -18.19
C GLU A 58 -21.18 4.56 -17.35
N LEU A 59 -20.24 3.83 -17.95
CA LEU A 59 -19.04 3.36 -17.26
C LEU A 59 -18.17 4.51 -16.77
N VAL A 60 -17.99 5.56 -17.57
CA VAL A 60 -17.27 6.78 -17.16
C VAL A 60 -18.03 7.49 -16.03
N GLY A 61 -19.36 7.50 -16.08
CA GLY A 61 -20.21 7.99 -14.99
C GLY A 61 -19.96 7.25 -13.69
N GLN A 62 -20.03 5.91 -13.72
CA GLN A 62 -19.78 5.03 -12.58
C GLN A 62 -18.34 5.20 -12.06
N MET A 63 -17.33 5.19 -12.93
CA MET A 63 -15.93 5.40 -12.54
C MET A 63 -15.72 6.74 -11.84
N LYS A 64 -16.40 7.80 -12.29
CA LYS A 64 -16.30 9.13 -11.68
C LYS A 64 -16.93 9.15 -10.29
N GLU A 65 -18.06 8.48 -10.12
CA GLU A 65 -18.72 8.33 -8.82
C GLU A 65 -17.85 7.54 -7.84
N ASP A 66 -17.36 6.38 -8.27
CA ASP A 66 -16.43 5.55 -7.48
C ASP A 66 -15.17 6.31 -7.09
N HIS A 67 -14.59 7.09 -8.01
CA HIS A 67 -13.44 7.94 -7.71
C HIS A 67 -13.80 9.01 -6.68
N LYS A 68 -14.97 9.64 -6.78
CA LYS A 68 -15.41 10.65 -5.80
C LYS A 68 -15.58 10.03 -4.42
N VAL A 69 -16.20 8.85 -4.32
CA VAL A 69 -16.35 8.12 -3.06
C VAL A 69 -14.99 7.76 -2.47
N LYS A 70 -14.06 7.23 -3.28
CA LYS A 70 -12.70 6.92 -2.83
C LYS A 70 -11.96 8.17 -2.34
N LEU A 71 -12.02 9.28 -3.09
CA LEU A 71 -11.39 10.54 -2.70
C LEU A 71 -11.94 11.06 -1.36
N LEU A 72 -13.26 10.99 -1.15
CA LEU A 72 -13.87 11.37 0.13
C LEU A 72 -13.38 10.48 1.27
N SER A 73 -13.36 9.15 1.08
CA SER A 73 -12.87 8.21 2.10
C SER A 73 -11.39 8.44 2.45
N GLN A 74 -10.55 8.71 1.44
CA GLN A 74 -9.13 9.01 1.65
C GLN A 74 -8.96 10.36 2.36
N GLN A 75 -9.77 11.37 2.01
CA GLN A 75 -9.74 12.66 2.68
C GLN A 75 -10.12 12.53 4.16
N GLU A 76 -11.08 11.67 4.48
CA GLU A 76 -11.49 11.38 5.86
C GLU A 76 -10.37 10.68 6.64
N GLN A 77 -9.75 9.64 6.08
CA GLN A 77 -8.59 8.98 6.69
C GLN A 77 -7.43 9.95 6.95
N ILE A 78 -7.14 10.85 6.01
CA ILE A 78 -6.09 11.87 6.19
C ILE A 78 -6.45 12.83 7.32
N LYS A 79 -7.72 13.22 7.45
CA LYS A 79 -8.18 14.10 8.55
C LYS A 79 -8.02 13.40 9.90
N GLU A 80 -8.41 12.13 9.99
CA GLU A 80 -8.26 11.33 11.21
C GLU A 80 -6.79 11.16 11.61
N LEU A 81 -5.93 10.81 10.66
CA LEU A 81 -4.48 10.71 10.91
C LEU A 81 -3.88 12.03 11.38
N ARG A 82 -4.25 13.16 10.76
CA ARG A 82 -3.80 14.49 11.20
C ARG A 82 -4.29 14.82 12.61
N ALA A 83 -5.54 14.50 12.93
CA ALA A 83 -6.07 14.72 14.27
C ALA A 83 -5.31 13.88 15.32
N SER A 84 -5.05 12.61 15.01
CA SER A 84 -4.24 11.73 15.86
C SER A 84 -2.81 12.24 16.04
N MET A 85 -2.19 12.78 14.98
CA MET A 85 -0.84 13.34 15.04
C MET A 85 -0.78 14.55 15.97
N ILE A 86 -1.74 15.46 15.86
CA ILE A 86 -1.86 16.62 16.74
C ILE A 86 -2.07 16.19 18.20
N ASP A 87 -2.89 15.16 18.45
CA ASP A 87 -3.09 14.64 19.81
C ASP A 87 -1.80 14.05 20.39
N MET A 88 -1.03 13.30 19.58
CA MET A 88 0.26 12.77 20.00
C MET A 88 1.29 13.87 20.26
N GLU A 89 1.40 14.87 19.38
CA GLU A 89 2.28 16.02 19.58
C GLU A 89 1.92 16.78 20.86
N ARG A 90 0.62 16.91 21.16
CA ARG A 90 0.15 17.51 22.41
C ARG A 90 0.57 16.69 23.63
N ARG A 91 0.42 15.37 23.60
CA ARG A 91 0.85 14.50 24.70
C ARG A 91 2.36 14.53 24.92
N LEU A 92 3.13 14.57 23.82
CA LEU A 92 4.59 14.69 23.89
C LEU A 92 5.00 16.02 24.49
N SER A 93 4.45 17.14 24.03
CA SER A 93 4.76 18.46 24.59
C SER A 93 4.36 18.58 26.07
N GLU A 94 3.24 17.98 26.49
CA GLU A 94 2.86 17.92 27.90
C GLU A 94 3.83 17.06 28.72
N SER A 95 4.25 15.90 28.19
CA SER A 95 5.24 15.05 28.83
C SER A 95 6.59 15.74 28.96
N GLU A 96 7.06 16.40 27.90
CA GLU A 96 8.31 17.16 27.91
C GLU A 96 8.26 18.31 28.92
N ALA A 97 7.15 19.05 29.00
CA ALA A 97 6.98 20.10 30.00
C ALA A 97 7.04 19.52 31.43
N ARG A 98 6.40 18.37 31.69
CA ARG A 98 6.47 17.68 32.99
C ARG A 98 7.90 17.24 33.31
N LEU A 99 8.62 16.66 32.35
CA LEU A 99 10.01 16.26 32.53
C LEU A 99 10.91 17.46 32.85
N GLN A 100 10.79 18.56 32.11
CA GLN A 100 11.55 19.78 32.39
C GLN A 100 11.28 20.32 33.81
N THR A 101 10.03 20.30 34.27
CA THR A 101 9.71 20.71 35.64
C THR A 101 10.29 19.76 36.68
N ALA A 102 10.28 18.45 36.42
CA ALA A 102 10.87 17.45 37.30
C ALA A 102 12.40 17.57 37.34
N GLU A 103 13.05 17.76 36.20
CA GLU A 103 14.50 18.00 36.09
C GLU A 103 14.91 19.28 36.83
N ALA A 104 14.15 20.36 36.68
CA ALA A 104 14.38 21.60 37.42
C ALA A 104 14.23 21.41 38.94
N ALA A 105 13.21 20.66 39.37
CA ALA A 105 13.00 20.34 40.78
C ALA A 105 14.13 19.47 41.36
N VAL A 106 14.59 18.46 40.62
CA VAL A 106 15.73 17.60 41.01
C VAL A 106 17.01 18.41 41.07
N SER A 107 17.26 19.28 40.09
CA SER A 107 18.43 20.17 40.08
C SER A 107 18.43 21.13 41.27
N ALA A 108 17.28 21.74 41.58
CA ALA A 108 17.12 22.60 42.75
C ALA A 108 17.32 21.83 44.07
N ALA A 109 16.79 20.62 44.18
CA ALA A 109 16.99 19.76 45.34
C ALA A 109 18.47 19.37 45.52
N ALA A 110 19.16 19.04 44.42
CA ALA A 110 20.60 18.75 44.45
C ALA A 110 21.44 19.97 44.86
N ALA A 111 21.09 21.17 44.38
CA ALA A 111 21.75 22.41 44.79
C ALA A 111 21.54 22.70 46.29
N ASN A 112 20.32 22.51 46.79
CA ASN A 112 20.02 22.66 48.22
C ASN A 112 20.78 21.65 49.08
N TYR A 113 20.91 20.40 48.62
CA TYR A 113 21.67 19.37 49.33
C TYR A 113 23.15 19.73 49.42
N ARG A 114 23.77 20.19 48.32
CA ARG A 114 25.16 20.67 48.32
C ARG A 114 25.38 21.86 49.26
N ALA A 115 24.46 22.82 49.27
CA ALA A 115 24.56 23.97 50.17
C ALA A 115 24.48 23.56 51.66
N LEU A 116 23.62 22.58 51.99
CA LEU A 116 23.55 22.00 53.33
C LEU A 116 24.80 21.20 53.70
N GLU A 117 25.45 20.54 52.74
CA GLU A 117 26.68 19.78 52.93
C GLU A 117 27.90 20.72 53.15
N GLU A 118 27.99 21.81 52.38
CA GLU A 118 29.00 22.87 52.57
C GLU A 118 28.83 23.59 53.93
N GLU A 119 27.60 23.82 54.38
CA GLU A 119 27.33 24.40 55.71
C GLU A 119 27.68 23.41 56.85
N ARG A 120 27.59 22.09 56.59
CA ARG A 120 28.02 21.04 57.53
C ARG A 120 29.53 20.93 57.61
N GLU A 121 30.23 20.97 56.48
CA GLU A 121 31.70 21.00 56.41
C GLU A 121 32.30 22.30 56.98
N ALA A 122 31.57 23.42 56.95
CA ALA A 122 32.02 24.66 57.58
C ALA A 122 31.95 24.66 59.11
N VAL A 123 31.20 23.72 59.72
CA VAL A 123 31.06 23.55 61.18
C VAL A 123 31.97 22.46 61.73
N GLU A 124 32.36 21.47 60.92
CA GLU A 124 33.38 20.46 61.26
C GLU A 124 34.74 20.82 60.63
N GLY A 125 35.59 21.47 61.42
CA GLY A 125 37.00 21.70 61.07
C GLY A 125 37.75 20.39 60.75
N PRO A 126 38.86 20.46 60.02
CA PRO A 126 39.44 19.32 59.32
C PRO A 126 40.17 18.38 60.30
N GLU A 127 39.52 17.27 60.66
CA GLU A 127 40.19 16.12 61.27
C GLU A 127 40.00 14.85 60.42
N VAL A 128 41.09 14.56 59.72
CA VAL A 128 41.68 13.24 59.45
C VAL A 128 40.97 12.22 58.54
N LEU A 129 41.84 11.67 57.67
CA LEU A 129 41.80 10.36 57.02
C LEU A 129 40.95 10.24 55.75
N ALA A 130 41.66 10.50 54.66
CA ALA A 130 41.49 9.78 53.40
C ALA A 130 41.36 8.27 53.65
N GLU A 131 40.14 7.76 53.52
CA GLU A 131 39.88 6.40 53.08
C GLU A 131 39.38 6.49 51.64
N GLU A 132 40.22 6.08 50.71
CA GLU A 132 39.84 5.73 49.34
C GLU A 132 38.87 4.54 49.39
N THR A 133 37.58 4.81 49.63
CA THR A 133 36.53 3.86 49.23
C THR A 133 36.37 3.98 47.72
N SER A 134 36.95 3.04 46.99
CA SER A 134 36.62 2.83 45.59
C SER A 134 35.11 2.63 45.45
N PRO A 135 34.46 3.22 44.43
CA PRO A 135 33.06 2.92 44.18
C PRO A 135 32.93 1.42 43.86
N PRO A 136 31.90 0.72 44.35
CA PRO A 136 31.69 -0.68 44.03
C PRO A 136 31.63 -0.85 42.50
N PRO A 137 32.25 -1.90 41.94
CA PRO A 137 32.26 -2.10 40.50
C PRO A 137 30.82 -2.23 40.02
N VAL A 138 30.39 -1.30 39.17
CA VAL A 138 29.07 -1.37 38.54
C VAL A 138 29.08 -2.63 37.67
N PRO A 139 28.18 -3.60 37.89
CA PRO A 139 28.18 -4.82 37.10
C PRO A 139 27.91 -4.48 35.63
N SER A 140 28.78 -4.97 34.74
CA SER A 140 28.70 -4.68 33.29
C SER A 140 27.37 -5.13 32.69
N ILE A 141 26.99 -4.56 31.54
CA ILE A 141 25.69 -4.87 30.91
C ILE A 141 25.60 -6.36 30.56
N LYS A 142 26.72 -6.99 30.18
CA LYS A 142 26.80 -8.44 29.97
C LYS A 142 26.52 -9.26 31.24
N GLN A 143 26.98 -8.81 32.42
CA GLN A 143 26.72 -9.50 33.68
C GLN A 143 25.26 -9.37 34.13
N ARG A 144 24.65 -8.22 33.90
CA ARG A 144 23.23 -7.98 34.25
C ARG A 144 22.26 -8.81 33.40
N TYR A 145 22.64 -9.12 32.16
CA TYR A 145 21.82 -9.86 31.21
C TYR A 145 22.52 -11.13 30.72
N ALA A 146 23.22 -11.85 31.60
CA ALA A 146 23.98 -13.05 31.25
C ALA A 146 23.12 -14.11 30.52
N GLU A 147 21.89 -14.34 31.01
CA GLU A 147 20.96 -15.30 30.40
C GLU A 147 20.53 -14.92 28.97
N LEU A 148 20.51 -13.62 28.64
CA LEU A 148 20.22 -13.14 27.28
C LEU A 148 21.38 -13.47 26.35
N PHE A 149 22.62 -13.23 26.79
CA PHE A 149 23.82 -13.51 26.01
C PHE A 149 24.05 -15.02 25.85
N ASP A 150 23.79 -15.84 26.87
CA ASP A 150 23.85 -17.29 26.75
C ASP A 150 22.93 -17.82 25.65
N LEU A 151 21.70 -17.29 25.56
CA LEU A 151 20.74 -17.67 24.52
C LEU A 151 21.13 -17.11 23.14
N TYR A 152 21.73 -15.92 23.09
CA TYR A 152 22.23 -15.31 21.86
C TYR A 152 23.45 -16.07 21.30
N ASP A 153 24.38 -16.49 22.15
CA ASP A 153 25.57 -17.27 21.79
C ASP A 153 25.19 -18.70 21.36
N GLN A 154 24.07 -19.23 21.86
CA GLN A 154 23.43 -20.46 21.36
C GLN A 154 22.83 -20.30 19.94
N GLY A 155 22.89 -19.12 19.33
CA GLY A 155 22.39 -18.84 17.99
C GLY A 155 20.86 -18.71 17.89
N LYS A 156 20.18 -18.49 19.02
CA LYS A 156 18.72 -18.32 19.04
C LYS A 156 18.31 -16.98 18.44
N SER A 157 17.16 -16.95 17.76
CA SER A 157 16.67 -15.72 17.15
C SER A 157 16.26 -14.70 18.22
N ILE A 158 16.43 -13.42 17.91
CA ILE A 158 16.07 -12.30 18.81
C ILE A 158 14.61 -12.43 19.29
N ASP A 159 13.70 -12.86 18.42
CA ASP A 159 12.29 -13.06 18.75
C ASP A 159 12.06 -14.22 19.73
N SER A 160 12.89 -15.27 19.68
CA SER A 160 12.81 -16.39 20.62
C SER A 160 13.37 -16.01 21.99
N ILE A 161 14.43 -15.21 22.03
CA ILE A 161 15.05 -14.68 23.26
C ILE A 161 14.09 -13.72 23.97
N ALA A 162 13.46 -12.82 23.21
CA ALA A 162 12.42 -11.92 23.69
C ALA A 162 11.26 -12.69 24.36
N LYS A 163 10.79 -13.76 23.71
CA LYS A 163 9.72 -14.62 24.25
C LYS A 163 10.14 -15.41 25.49
N SER A 164 11.37 -15.91 25.57
CA SER A 164 11.84 -16.72 26.70
C SER A 164 12.13 -15.88 27.96
N LEU A 165 12.57 -14.63 27.78
CA LEU A 165 12.91 -13.72 28.89
C LEU A 165 11.81 -12.70 29.20
N GLY A 166 10.69 -12.71 28.45
CA GLY A 166 9.57 -11.78 28.64
C GLY A 166 9.89 -10.33 28.25
N LEU A 167 10.93 -10.13 27.44
CA LEU A 167 11.40 -8.81 26.99
C LEU A 167 10.84 -8.47 25.61
N GLN A 168 10.78 -7.18 25.27
CA GLN A 168 10.38 -6.78 23.92
C GLN A 168 11.54 -6.92 22.94
N ARG A 169 11.25 -7.24 21.66
CA ARG A 169 12.28 -7.37 20.60
C ARG A 169 13.22 -6.15 20.54
N GLY A 170 12.67 -4.95 20.73
CA GLY A 170 13.44 -3.70 20.76
C GLY A 170 14.42 -3.61 21.93
N GLU A 171 14.01 -4.06 23.12
CA GLU A 171 14.86 -4.07 24.32
C GLU A 171 16.03 -5.04 24.17
N VAL A 172 15.78 -6.24 23.64
CA VAL A 172 16.83 -7.23 23.36
C VAL A 172 17.88 -6.67 22.38
N GLN A 173 17.44 -5.97 21.33
CA GLN A 173 18.34 -5.36 20.36
C GLN A 173 19.18 -4.22 20.96
N VAL A 174 18.59 -3.38 21.80
CA VAL A 174 19.28 -2.28 22.49
C VAL A 174 20.33 -2.82 23.48
N ILE A 175 19.99 -3.86 24.26
CA ILE A 175 20.92 -4.48 25.21
C ILE A 175 22.15 -5.06 24.49
N ILE A 176 21.94 -5.75 23.36
CA ILE A 176 23.04 -6.29 22.54
C ILE A 176 23.93 -5.16 21.99
N GLN A 177 23.33 -4.06 21.53
CA GLN A 177 24.09 -2.91 21.01
C GLN A 177 24.90 -2.21 22.10
N LEU A 178 24.31 -1.99 23.28
CA LEU A 178 24.98 -1.37 24.42
C LEU A 178 26.15 -2.22 24.92
N ALA A 179 25.97 -3.53 25.03
CA ALA A 179 27.04 -4.44 25.44
C ALA A 179 28.20 -4.47 24.43
N LYS A 180 27.91 -4.30 23.13
CA LYS A 180 28.94 -4.20 22.09
C LYS A 180 29.71 -2.88 22.19
N GLN A 181 29.01 -1.78 22.52
CA GLN A 181 29.65 -0.47 22.74
C GLN A 181 30.52 -0.49 24.00
N GLU A 182 30.08 -1.15 25.07
CA GLU A 182 30.84 -1.33 26.32
C GLU A 182 32.13 -2.16 26.12
N GLU A 183 32.12 -3.16 25.24
CA GLU A 183 33.31 -3.95 24.89
C GLU A 183 34.28 -3.22 23.95
N SER A 184 33.79 -2.18 23.26
CA SER A 184 34.58 -1.37 22.32
C SER A 184 35.18 -0.11 22.97
N ALA A 185 34.81 0.18 24.23
CA ALA A 185 35.24 1.33 25.02
C ALA A 185 36.31 0.93 26.02
#